data_AF-X1B0G6-F1
#
_entry.id   AF-X1B0G6-F1
#
_cell.length_a   1.000
_cell.length_b   1.000
_cell.length_c   1.000
_cell.angle_alpha   90.00
_cell.angle_beta   90.00
_cell.angle_gamma   90.00
#
_symmetry.space_group_name_H-M   'P 1'
#
loop_
_entity.id
_entity.type
_entity.pdbx_description
1 polymer ?
#
loop_
_entity_poly.entity_id
_entity_poly.type
_entity_poly.pdbx_seq_one_letter_code
_entity_poly.pdbx_strand_id
1 'polypeptide(L)'
;PPRSLWFLSVKKMRVKAYLVAKKVGFKGGSCIFHPYRKDFLTNKWYFSPHFHMIGHGWIHGVKEEYEKNGWVARNLGVRDSIHGTAFYQLSHAGNHKKMATITWFGIFAYNNFKAKPLPKPDPELCPWCKKELQRVVWEGVGSNPLPDEVGTYFVRAKGWRYERGFLGVKKCCVIV
;
A
#
# COMPACT_ATOMS: atom_id res chain seq x y z
N PRO A 1 -7.78 21.91 -6.57
CA PRO A 1 -9.13 21.74 -7.16
C PRO A 1 -9.92 23.04 -7.01
N PRO A 2 -10.76 23.42 -7.98
CA PRO A 2 -11.72 24.51 -7.81
C PRO A 2 -12.70 24.18 -6.67
N ARG A 3 -13.21 25.24 -6.00
CA ARG A 3 -14.12 25.12 -4.84
C ARG A 3 -15.38 24.34 -5.16
N SER A 4 -15.88 24.44 -6.40
CA SER A 4 -17.02 23.68 -6.92
C SER A 4 -16.82 22.16 -6.92
N LEU A 5 -15.64 21.63 -6.60
CA LEU A 5 -15.41 20.19 -6.50
C LEU A 5 -15.19 19.71 -5.06
N TRP A 6 -15.20 20.60 -4.06
CA TRP A 6 -14.84 20.27 -2.69
C TRP A 6 -15.83 19.32 -2.00
N PHE A 7 -17.07 19.22 -2.49
CA PHE A 7 -18.07 18.27 -2.01
C PHE A 7 -17.86 16.84 -2.54
N LEU A 8 -16.99 16.65 -3.54
CA LEU A 8 -16.72 15.32 -4.07
C LEU A 8 -15.95 14.49 -3.05
N SER A 9 -16.24 13.18 -3.04
CA SER A 9 -15.38 12.24 -2.32
C SER A 9 -13.94 12.33 -2.85
N VAL A 10 -12.97 12.16 -1.96
CA VAL A 10 -11.54 12.24 -2.31
C VAL A 10 -11.18 11.28 -3.44
N LYS A 11 -11.81 10.10 -3.50
CA LYS A 11 -11.63 9.15 -4.62
C LYS A 11 -12.01 9.79 -5.96
N LYS A 12 -13.19 10.42 -6.06
CA LYS A 12 -13.65 11.10 -7.28
C LYS A 12 -12.76 12.31 -7.61
N MET A 13 -12.40 13.10 -6.59
CA MET A 13 -11.54 14.27 -6.76
C MET A 13 -10.13 13.89 -7.25
N ARG A 14 -9.58 12.79 -6.74
CA ARG A 14 -8.27 12.24 -7.12
C ARG A 14 -8.26 11.76 -8.57
N VAL A 15 -9.31 11.09 -9.03
CA VAL A 15 -9.44 10.71 -10.46
C VAL A 15 -9.37 11.94 -11.35
N LYS A 16 -10.07 13.03 -10.99
CA LYS A 16 -9.98 14.30 -11.72
C LYS A 16 -8.57 14.90 -11.67
N ALA A 17 -7.92 14.88 -10.51
CA ALA A 17 -6.54 15.35 -10.37
C ALA A 17 -5.58 14.61 -11.31
N TYR A 18 -5.74 13.29 -11.47
CA TYR A 18 -4.92 12.50 -12.40
C TYR A 18 -5.11 12.90 -13.86
N LEU A 19 -6.36 13.17 -14.27
CA LEU A 19 -6.66 13.61 -15.63
C LEU A 19 -5.99 14.94 -15.93
N VAL A 20 -6.12 15.91 -15.01
CA VAL A 20 -5.45 17.22 -15.13
C VAL A 20 -3.93 17.04 -15.19
N ALA A 21 -3.36 16.28 -14.26
CA ALA A 21 -1.91 16.03 -14.20
C ALA A 21 -1.38 15.45 -15.53
N LYS A 22 -2.07 14.45 -16.09
CA LYS A 22 -1.68 13.85 -17.38
C LYS A 22 -1.77 14.83 -18.54
N LYS A 23 -2.81 15.66 -18.60
CA LYS A 23 -2.98 16.66 -19.68
C LYS A 23 -1.88 17.72 -19.68
N VAL A 24 -1.38 18.10 -18.50
CA VAL A 24 -0.27 19.04 -18.39
C VAL A 24 1.11 18.37 -18.53
N GLY A 25 1.19 17.10 -18.93
CA GLY A 25 2.45 16.41 -19.21
C GLY A 25 3.05 15.62 -18.05
N PHE A 26 2.37 15.54 -16.89
CA PHE A 26 2.80 14.67 -15.78
C PHE A 26 2.43 13.21 -16.07
N LYS A 27 3.42 12.37 -16.36
CA LYS A 27 3.21 10.97 -16.79
C LYS A 27 2.75 10.05 -15.65
N GLY A 28 3.03 10.42 -14.40
CA GLY A 28 2.59 9.68 -13.22
C GLY A 28 3.59 9.76 -12.07
N GLY A 29 3.19 9.22 -10.92
CA GLY A 29 4.01 9.20 -9.71
C GLY A 29 3.18 8.95 -8.46
N SER A 30 3.71 9.36 -7.31
CA SER A 30 2.96 9.41 -6.07
C SER A 30 1.99 10.59 -6.09
N CYS A 31 0.83 10.40 -5.47
CA CYS A 31 -0.20 11.40 -5.26
C CYS A 31 -0.60 11.37 -3.79
N ILE A 32 -0.37 12.48 -3.10
CA ILE A 32 -0.51 12.64 -1.65
C ILE A 32 -1.60 13.68 -1.38
N PHE A 33 -2.69 13.23 -0.77
CA PHE A 33 -3.84 14.09 -0.51
C PHE A 33 -3.67 14.90 0.79
N HIS A 34 -3.92 16.20 0.69
CA HIS A 34 -3.87 17.14 1.80
C HIS A 34 -5.23 17.83 1.95
N PRO A 35 -5.99 17.58 3.03
CA PRO A 35 -7.32 18.17 3.20
C PRO A 35 -7.28 19.64 3.66
N TYR A 36 -6.24 20.03 4.40
CA TYR A 36 -6.11 21.35 5.00
C TYR A 36 -4.82 22.03 4.54
N ARG A 37 -4.83 23.36 4.56
CA ARG A 37 -3.63 24.19 4.45
C ARG A 37 -3.42 24.96 5.75
N LYS A 38 -2.16 25.18 6.10
CA LYS A 38 -1.77 26.06 7.19
C LYS A 38 -1.63 27.49 6.68
N ASP A 39 -2.33 28.42 7.33
CA ASP A 39 -2.07 29.85 7.19
C ASP A 39 -0.88 30.20 8.10
N PHE A 40 0.20 30.72 7.50
CA PHE A 40 1.42 31.07 8.23
C PHE A 40 1.32 32.38 9.00
N LEU A 41 0.39 33.28 8.64
CA LEU A 41 0.17 34.54 9.35
C LEU A 41 -0.63 34.31 10.63
N THR A 42 -1.71 33.53 10.52
CA THR A 42 -2.61 33.28 11.66
C THR A 42 -2.29 31.98 12.41
N ASN A 43 -1.39 31.16 11.89
CA ASN A 43 -1.06 29.81 12.39
C ASN A 43 -2.26 28.86 12.43
N LYS A 44 -3.37 29.18 11.74
CA LYS A 44 -4.59 28.38 11.71
C LYS A 44 -4.62 27.45 10.50
N TRP A 45 -5.21 26.28 10.69
CA TRP A 45 -5.51 25.35 9.60
C TRP A 45 -6.89 25.66 9.02
N TYR A 46 -7.00 25.66 7.70
CA TYR A 46 -8.26 25.85 7.01
C TYR A 46 -8.47 24.81 5.92
N PHE A 47 -9.73 24.46 5.68
CA PHE A 47 -10.08 23.45 4.69
C PHE A 47 -9.77 23.96 3.29
N SER A 48 -8.88 23.24 2.62
CA SER A 48 -8.40 23.57 1.28
C SER A 48 -7.81 22.31 0.65
N PRO A 49 -8.67 21.39 0.16
CA PRO A 49 -8.20 20.11 -0.34
C PRO A 49 -7.30 20.30 -1.56
N HIS A 50 -6.12 19.67 -1.53
CA HIS A 50 -5.14 19.71 -2.62
C HIS A 50 -4.33 18.42 -2.70
N PHE A 51 -3.58 18.27 -3.80
CA PHE A 51 -2.78 17.09 -4.07
C PHE A 51 -1.35 17.52 -4.31
N HIS A 52 -0.44 16.93 -3.53
CA HIS A 52 0.98 16.95 -3.85
C HIS A 52 1.30 15.74 -4.71
N MET A 53 2.11 15.93 -5.75
CA MET A 53 2.52 14.85 -6.64
C MET A 53 4.04 14.87 -6.80
N ILE A 54 4.66 13.71 -6.69
CA ILE A 54 6.09 13.51 -6.95
C ILE A 54 6.21 12.41 -7.99
N GLY A 55 6.87 12.67 -9.10
CA GLY A 55 6.90 11.72 -10.20
C GLY A 55 7.58 12.26 -11.43
N HIS A 56 7.27 11.64 -12.57
CA HIS A 56 7.95 11.87 -13.82
C HIS A 56 7.05 12.61 -14.83
N GLY A 57 7.64 13.54 -15.58
CA GLY A 57 6.99 14.30 -16.63
C GLY A 57 7.51 15.73 -16.68
N TRP A 58 7.29 16.39 -17.81
CA TRP A 58 7.56 17.81 -17.99
C TRP A 58 6.21 18.53 -17.98
N ILE A 59 6.10 19.63 -17.23
CA ILE A 59 4.83 20.33 -17.06
C ILE A 59 4.70 21.44 -18.10
N HIS A 60 3.61 21.42 -18.85
CA HIS A 60 3.27 22.41 -19.89
C HIS A 60 1.76 22.70 -19.90
N GLY A 61 1.34 23.76 -20.59
CA GLY A 61 -0.09 24.01 -20.86
C GLY A 61 -0.95 24.26 -19.62
N VAL A 62 -0.35 24.76 -18.53
CA VAL A 62 -1.02 24.92 -17.23
C VAL A 62 -2.11 25.98 -17.29
N LYS A 63 -1.90 27.06 -18.05
CA LYS A 63 -2.84 28.17 -18.16
C LYS A 63 -4.11 27.72 -18.90
N GLU A 64 -3.92 27.04 -20.02
CA GLU A 64 -4.99 26.52 -20.86
C GLU A 64 -5.81 25.46 -20.10
N GLU A 65 -5.15 24.60 -19.32
CA GLU A 65 -5.83 23.61 -18.50
C GLU A 65 -6.59 24.25 -17.31
N TYR A 66 -6.05 25.33 -16.74
CA TYR A 66 -6.74 26.13 -15.72
C TYR A 66 -8.00 26.79 -16.28
N GLU A 67 -7.93 27.42 -17.45
CA GLU A 67 -9.08 28.06 -18.10
C GLU A 67 -10.19 27.05 -18.41
N LYS A 68 -9.83 25.81 -18.79
CA LYS A 68 -10.80 24.74 -19.10
C LYS A 68 -11.44 24.11 -17.87
N ASN A 69 -10.67 23.84 -16.82
CA ASN A 69 -11.11 22.99 -15.72
C ASN A 69 -11.06 23.64 -14.33
N GLY A 70 -10.51 24.85 -14.22
CA GLY A 70 -10.34 25.59 -12.96
C GLY A 70 -9.29 24.99 -12.02
N TRP A 71 -8.48 24.03 -12.49
CA TRP A 71 -7.44 23.40 -11.69
C TRP A 71 -6.12 24.15 -11.83
N VAL A 72 -5.51 24.46 -10.68
CA VAL A 72 -4.17 25.05 -10.63
C VAL A 72 -3.15 23.92 -10.48
N ALA A 73 -2.31 23.72 -11.49
CA ALA A 73 -1.18 22.80 -11.45
C ALA A 73 0.13 23.59 -11.31
N ARG A 74 0.73 23.59 -10.12
CA ARG A 74 2.00 24.29 -9.88
C ARG A 74 3.18 23.34 -10.14
N ASN A 75 4.07 23.72 -11.05
CA ASN A 75 5.34 23.03 -11.25
C ASN A 75 6.38 23.56 -10.23
N LEU A 76 6.98 22.66 -9.45
CA LEU A 76 8.05 22.99 -8.48
C LEU A 76 9.44 22.60 -8.98
N GLY A 77 9.56 22.22 -10.25
CA GLY A 77 10.82 21.83 -10.88
C GLY A 77 11.29 20.44 -10.46
N VAL A 78 12.52 20.11 -10.88
CA VAL A 78 13.22 18.90 -10.46
C VAL A 78 13.61 19.05 -8.99
N ARG A 79 13.46 17.97 -8.21
CA ARG A 79 13.75 17.98 -6.78
C ARG A 79 15.16 17.47 -6.52
N ASP A 80 15.92 18.18 -5.70
CA ASP A 80 17.27 17.77 -5.28
C ASP A 80 17.22 16.48 -4.44
N SER A 81 16.21 16.35 -3.58
CA SER A 81 15.99 15.18 -2.74
C SER A 81 14.54 14.70 -2.83
N ILE A 82 14.36 13.50 -3.40
CA ILE A 82 13.07 12.80 -3.43
C ILE A 82 12.65 12.44 -1.99
N HIS A 83 13.59 11.92 -1.19
CA HIS A 83 13.33 11.57 0.21
C HIS A 83 12.89 12.79 1.02
N GLY A 84 13.64 13.88 1.00
CA GLY A 84 13.29 15.10 1.74
C GLY A 84 11.95 15.69 1.31
N THR A 85 11.67 15.66 0.00
CA THR A 85 10.39 16.13 -0.54
C THR A 85 9.22 15.24 -0.08
N ALA A 86 9.38 13.92 -0.13
CA ALA A 86 8.36 12.98 0.33
C ALA A 86 8.15 13.09 1.85
N PHE A 87 9.22 13.14 2.64
CA PHE A 87 9.14 13.33 4.09
C PHE A 87 8.41 14.61 4.46
N TYR A 88 8.77 15.74 3.83
CA TYR A 88 8.08 17.01 4.03
C TYR A 88 6.59 16.89 3.72
N GLN A 89 6.21 16.35 2.56
CA GLN A 89 4.79 16.21 2.20
C GLN A 89 4.05 15.26 3.14
N LEU A 90 4.69 14.21 3.65
CA LEU A 90 4.03 13.25 4.53
C LEU A 90 3.92 13.74 5.98
N SER A 91 4.78 14.66 6.43
CA SER A 91 4.75 15.19 7.79
C SER A 91 3.46 15.94 8.15
N HIS A 92 2.70 16.37 7.13
CA HIS A 92 1.45 17.12 7.29
C HIS A 92 0.33 16.61 6.37
N ALA A 93 0.46 15.39 5.85
CA ALA A 93 -0.58 14.76 5.07
C ALA A 93 -1.73 14.29 5.97
N GLY A 94 -2.96 14.35 5.46
CA GLY A 94 -4.12 13.81 6.18
C GLY A 94 -4.09 12.28 6.19
N ASN A 95 -4.27 11.66 7.36
CA ASN A 95 -4.41 10.21 7.50
C ASN A 95 -5.84 9.83 7.91
N HIS A 96 -6.40 8.79 7.31
CA HIS A 96 -7.72 8.29 7.65
C HIS A 96 -7.81 6.78 7.42
N LYS A 97 -8.36 6.03 8.39
CA LYS A 97 -8.37 4.55 8.40
C LYS A 97 -8.92 3.92 7.12
N LYS A 98 -9.93 4.53 6.50
CA LYS A 98 -10.61 3.99 5.31
C LYS A 98 -10.04 4.52 3.98
N MET A 99 -9.01 5.35 4.01
CA MET A 99 -8.53 6.05 2.82
C MET A 99 -7.01 6.12 2.78
N ALA A 100 -6.43 5.63 1.69
CA ALA A 100 -5.01 5.77 1.44
C ALA A 100 -4.63 7.25 1.24
N THR A 101 -3.72 7.74 2.09
CA THR A 101 -3.09 9.07 2.00
C THR A 101 -2.26 9.20 0.73
N ILE A 102 -1.49 8.17 0.41
CA ILE A 102 -0.62 8.07 -0.76
C ILE A 102 -1.21 7.05 -1.74
N THR A 103 -1.18 7.38 -3.01
CA THR A 103 -1.50 6.45 -4.10
C THR A 103 -0.56 6.66 -5.27
N TRP A 104 -0.36 5.61 -6.07
CA TRP A 104 0.45 5.67 -7.29
C TRP A 104 -0.42 5.63 -8.54
N PHE A 105 -0.07 6.42 -9.55
CA PHE A 105 -0.85 6.54 -10.79
C PHE A 105 0.01 6.80 -12.03
N GLY A 106 -0.62 6.71 -13.20
CA GLY A 106 0.04 6.91 -14.48
C GLY A 106 0.98 5.74 -14.79
N ILE A 107 2.19 6.03 -15.26
CA ILE A 107 3.18 4.98 -15.55
C ILE A 107 3.58 4.18 -14.30
N PHE A 108 3.48 4.78 -13.11
CA PHE A 108 3.78 4.15 -11.81
C PHE A 108 2.57 3.48 -11.14
N ALA A 109 1.45 3.32 -11.84
CA ALA A 109 0.28 2.66 -11.26
C ALA A 109 0.61 1.22 -10.82
N TYR A 110 -0.03 0.76 -9.73
CA TYR A 110 0.27 -0.55 -9.12
C TYR A 110 0.18 -1.74 -10.09
N ASN A 111 -0.74 -1.69 -11.05
CA ASN A 111 -0.92 -2.72 -12.08
C ASN A 111 0.19 -2.74 -13.14
N ASN A 112 0.97 -1.67 -13.26
CA ASN A 112 2.14 -1.61 -14.13
C ASN A 112 3.40 -2.15 -13.45
N PHE A 113 3.40 -2.25 -12.12
CA PHE A 113 4.52 -2.82 -11.37
C PHE A 113 4.50 -4.34 -11.48
N LYS A 114 5.34 -4.87 -12.36
CA LYS A 114 5.54 -6.31 -12.52
C LYS A 114 6.59 -6.79 -11.51
N ALA A 115 6.18 -6.95 -10.26
CA ALA A 115 7.03 -7.58 -9.25
C ALA A 115 7.26 -9.04 -9.62
N LYS A 116 8.51 -9.51 -9.56
CA LYS A 116 8.74 -10.95 -9.46
C LYS A 116 8.10 -11.41 -8.14
N PRO A 117 7.40 -12.56 -8.11
CA PRO A 117 6.97 -13.15 -6.85
C PRO A 117 8.18 -13.22 -5.93
N LEU A 118 7.98 -12.90 -4.66
CA LEU A 118 9.02 -13.19 -3.66
C LEU A 118 9.36 -14.68 -3.79
N PRO A 119 10.65 -15.05 -3.70
CA PRO A 119 11.00 -16.46 -3.63
C PRO A 119 10.16 -17.09 -2.52
N LYS A 120 9.51 -18.20 -2.84
CA LYS A 120 8.83 -18.97 -1.79
C LYS A 120 9.90 -19.34 -0.76
N PRO A 121 9.61 -19.24 0.54
CA PRO A 121 10.51 -19.80 1.54
C PRO A 121 10.78 -21.27 1.19
N ASP A 122 12.01 -21.72 1.42
CA ASP A 122 12.36 -23.12 1.20
C ASP A 122 11.40 -24.01 2.01
N PRO A 123 10.88 -25.11 1.44
CA PRO A 123 9.97 -25.98 2.15
C PRO A 123 10.67 -26.53 3.39
N GLU A 124 10.03 -26.45 4.55
CA GLU A 124 10.53 -27.09 5.75
C GLU A 124 10.42 -28.61 5.56
N LEU A 125 11.56 -29.30 5.56
CA LEU A 125 11.61 -30.74 5.37
C LEU A 125 11.70 -31.46 6.70
N CYS A 126 10.95 -32.55 6.85
CA CYS A 126 11.12 -33.48 7.96
C CYS A 126 12.58 -33.97 8.02
N PRO A 127 13.29 -33.81 9.15
CA PRO A 127 14.69 -34.23 9.27
C PRO A 127 14.93 -35.71 8.95
N TRP A 128 13.92 -36.55 9.16
CA TRP A 128 13.97 -38.01 9.02
C TRP A 128 13.58 -38.49 7.62
N CYS A 129 12.38 -38.15 7.16
CA CYS A 129 11.85 -38.68 5.89
C CYS A 129 12.02 -37.73 4.70
N LYS A 130 12.57 -36.52 4.93
CA LYS A 130 12.81 -35.48 3.92
C LYS A 130 11.57 -35.05 3.13
N LYS A 131 10.37 -35.35 3.62
CA LYS A 131 9.10 -34.86 3.07
C LYS A 131 8.78 -33.47 3.63
N GLU A 132 8.09 -32.66 2.84
CA GLU A 132 7.61 -31.33 3.24
C GLU A 132 6.68 -31.44 4.46
N LEU A 133 6.93 -30.61 5.47
CA LEU A 133 6.11 -30.51 6.66
C LEU A 133 4.77 -29.84 6.31
N GLN A 134 3.70 -30.41 6.84
CA GLN A 134 2.34 -29.88 6.67
C GLN A 134 1.84 -29.35 8.00
N ARG A 135 1.16 -28.20 7.95
CA ARG A 135 0.57 -27.59 9.12
C ARG A 135 -0.53 -28.49 9.72
N VAL A 136 -0.44 -28.70 11.03
CA VAL A 136 -1.41 -29.45 11.80
C VAL A 136 -2.07 -28.55 12.84
N VAL A 137 -3.27 -28.94 13.26
CA VAL A 137 -4.07 -28.31 14.31
C VAL A 137 -4.39 -29.37 15.35
N TRP A 138 -4.23 -29.03 16.63
CA TRP A 138 -4.65 -29.88 17.75
C TRP A 138 -6.18 -29.88 17.86
N GLU A 139 -6.78 -31.07 17.77
CA GLU A 139 -8.21 -31.34 17.98
C GLU A 139 -8.42 -32.47 19.01
N GLY A 140 -7.40 -32.78 19.80
CA GLY A 140 -7.49 -33.77 20.87
C GLY A 140 -8.29 -33.28 22.06
N VAL A 141 -8.59 -34.20 22.99
CA VAL A 141 -9.23 -33.87 24.26
C VAL A 141 -8.20 -33.24 25.20
N GLY A 142 -8.52 -32.08 25.77
CA GLY A 142 -7.64 -31.33 26.67
C GLY A 142 -6.84 -30.22 25.96
N SER A 143 -5.93 -29.59 26.70
CA SER A 143 -5.04 -28.55 26.19
C SER A 143 -4.05 -29.08 25.15
N ASN A 144 -3.57 -28.20 24.28
CA ASN A 144 -2.49 -28.52 23.35
C ASN A 144 -1.30 -29.06 24.16
N PRO A 145 -0.77 -30.27 23.83
CA PRO A 145 0.35 -30.85 24.58
C PRO A 145 1.70 -30.19 24.29
N LEU A 146 1.77 -29.26 23.33
CA LEU A 146 2.99 -28.52 23.01
C LEU A 146 3.19 -27.32 23.95
N PRO A 147 4.44 -27.01 24.32
CA PRO A 147 4.76 -25.76 25.01
C PRO A 147 4.51 -24.55 24.09
N ASP A 148 4.35 -23.37 24.69
CA ASP A 148 4.17 -22.11 23.95
C ASP A 148 5.48 -21.61 23.29
N GLU A 149 6.61 -22.28 23.57
CA GLU A 149 7.90 -21.98 22.99
C GLU A 149 8.04 -22.55 21.57
N VAL A 150 8.56 -21.73 20.66
CA VAL A 150 8.87 -22.16 19.28
C VAL A 150 10.03 -23.15 19.31
N GLY A 151 9.79 -24.36 18.80
CA GLY A 151 10.78 -25.43 18.80
C GLY A 151 10.36 -26.56 17.86
N THR A 152 11.16 -27.63 17.81
CA THR A 152 10.85 -28.84 17.04
C THR A 152 10.47 -29.96 18.00
N TYR A 153 9.24 -30.45 17.91
CA TYR A 153 8.71 -31.43 18.84
C TYR A 153 8.29 -32.72 18.15
N PHE A 154 8.57 -33.84 18.82
CA PHE A 154 8.07 -35.15 18.43
C PHE A 154 6.85 -35.49 19.27
N VAL A 155 5.67 -35.43 18.65
CA VAL A 155 4.39 -35.73 19.30
C VAL A 155 3.72 -36.96 18.72
N ARG A 156 2.87 -37.60 19.52
CA ARG A 156 2.00 -38.67 19.02
C ARG A 156 0.99 -38.06 18.06
N ALA A 157 0.79 -38.69 16.90
CA ALA A 157 -0.15 -38.20 15.87
C ALA A 157 -1.62 -38.16 16.32
N LYS A 158 -2.00 -38.89 17.38
CA LYS A 158 -3.37 -38.92 17.89
C LYS A 158 -3.77 -37.55 18.43
N GLY A 159 -4.90 -37.02 17.98
CA GLY A 159 -5.39 -35.68 18.38
C GLY A 159 -4.90 -34.55 17.48
N TRP A 160 -4.05 -34.83 16.48
CA TRP A 160 -3.63 -33.85 15.48
C TRP A 160 -4.36 -34.08 14.15
N ARG A 161 -4.87 -33.01 13.55
CA ARG A 161 -5.46 -33.03 12.21
C ARG A 161 -4.69 -32.08 11.31
N TYR A 162 -4.43 -32.47 10.07
CA TYR A 162 -3.95 -31.54 9.06
C TYR A 162 -4.97 -30.42 8.83
N GLU A 163 -4.49 -29.19 8.72
CA GLU A 163 -5.34 -28.05 8.40
C GLU A 163 -5.90 -28.22 6.97
N ARG A 164 -7.23 -28.22 6.81
CA ARG A 164 -7.85 -28.46 5.48
C ARG A 164 -7.52 -27.29 4.55
N GLY A 165 -6.79 -27.59 3.49
CA GLY A 165 -6.30 -26.63 2.50
C GLY A 165 -5.12 -27.15 1.67
N PHE A 166 -4.44 -28.19 2.14
CA PHE A 166 -3.39 -28.90 1.41
C PHE A 166 -3.82 -30.33 1.10
N LEU A 167 -4.13 -30.57 -0.18
CA LEU A 167 -4.42 -31.90 -0.70
C LEU A 167 -3.13 -32.72 -0.75
N GLY A 168 -3.09 -33.84 -0.02
CA GLY A 168 -2.32 -35.01 -0.44
C GLY A 168 -1.43 -35.64 0.62
N VAL A 169 -1.59 -36.96 0.72
CA VAL A 169 -0.69 -37.99 1.25
C VAL A 169 -0.92 -38.45 2.70
N LYS A 170 -1.25 -39.74 2.80
CA LYS A 170 -1.36 -40.52 4.04
C LYS A 170 0.04 -40.76 4.64
N LYS A 171 0.10 -40.58 5.97
CA LYS A 171 0.99 -41.20 6.96
C LYS A 171 2.43 -40.67 7.18
N CYS A 172 2.69 -40.51 8.48
CA CYS A 172 3.93 -40.66 9.23
C CYS A 172 4.93 -39.50 9.22
N CYS A 173 4.57 -38.38 9.85
CA CYS A 173 5.36 -37.65 10.84
C CYS A 173 4.66 -36.31 11.09
N VAL A 174 4.14 -36.10 12.30
CA VAL A 174 3.72 -34.76 12.74
C VAL A 174 4.91 -34.20 13.48
N ILE A 175 5.62 -33.28 12.83
CA ILE A 175 6.66 -32.45 13.46
C ILE A 175 6.03 -31.07 13.53
N VAL A 176 5.88 -30.56 14.74
CA VAL A 176 5.39 -29.20 15.02
C VAL A 176 6.53 -28.40 15.60
#